data_AF-A0A1N6IRJ6-F1
#
_entry.id   AF-A0A1N6IRJ6-F1
#
_cell.length_a   1.000
_cell.length_b   1.000
_cell.length_c   1.000
_cell.angle_alpha   90.00
_cell.angle_beta   90.00
_cell.angle_gamma   90.00
#
_symmetry.space_group_name_H-M   'P 1'
#
loop_
_entity.id
_entity.type
_entity.pdbx_description
1 polymer ?
#
loop_
_entity_poly.entity_id
_entity_poly.type
_entity_poly.pdbx_seq_one_letter_code
_entity_poly.pdbx_strand_id
1 'polypeptide(L)'
;MSKMSQSVAARVEELLREQLSELGIEVSKLEPHVIAENMKCDVFSDDSMIYYWKGDPILRVMPESSEDGTTSWRMFTKDDLPAQ
;
A
#
# COMPACT_ATOMS: atom_id res chain seq x y z
N MET A 1 11.92 15.36 -6.71
CA MET A 1 11.45 13.99 -6.44
C MET A 1 11.54 13.77 -4.94
N SER A 2 10.43 13.91 -4.21
CA SER A 2 10.38 13.48 -2.82
C SER A 2 10.42 11.95 -2.83
N LYS A 3 11.62 11.38 -2.71
CA LYS A 3 11.79 9.93 -2.54
C LYS A 3 11.05 9.54 -1.26
N MET A 4 10.06 8.65 -1.36
CA MET A 4 9.49 7.98 -0.21
C MET A 4 10.62 7.50 0.69
N SER A 5 10.58 7.85 1.99
CA SER A 5 11.64 7.45 2.91
C SER A 5 11.62 5.93 3.11
N GLN A 6 12.77 5.34 3.46
CA GLN A 6 12.86 3.91 3.79
C GLN A 6 11.89 3.51 4.92
N SER A 7 11.61 4.41 5.87
CA SER A 7 10.64 4.18 6.94
C SER A 7 9.21 4.04 6.41
N VAL A 8 8.82 4.84 5.43
CA VAL A 8 7.49 4.77 4.82
C VAL A 8 7.36 3.50 3.99
N ALA A 9 8.39 3.13 3.23
CA ALA A 9 8.39 1.87 2.46
C ALA A 9 8.24 0.64 3.38
N ALA A 10 8.97 0.60 4.51
CA ALA A 10 8.83 -0.47 5.50
C ALA A 10 7.41 -0.52 6.08
N ARG A 11 6.82 0.64 6.41
CA ARG A 11 5.45 0.69 6.93
C ARG A 11 4.41 0.23 5.90
N VAL A 12 4.59 0.55 4.63
CA VAL A 12 3.74 0.05 3.54
C VAL A 12 3.81 -1.48 3.47
N GLU A 13 5.00 -2.07 3.57
CA GLU A 13 5.17 -3.52 3.57
C GLU A 13 4.46 -4.19 4.76
N GLU A 14 4.59 -3.63 5.97
CA GLU A 14 3.88 -4.11 7.16
C GLU A 14 2.37 -4.11 6.95
N LEU A 15 1.80 -3.00 6.50
CA LEU A 15 0.37 -2.88 6.26
C LEU A 15 -0.11 -3.87 5.19
N LEU A 16 0.64 -4.07 4.11
CA LEU A 16 0.29 -5.07 3.10
C LEU A 16 0.21 -6.49 3.71
N ARG A 17 1.13 -6.84 4.61
CA ARG A 17 1.11 -8.13 5.31
C ARG A 17 -0.08 -8.24 6.25
N GLU A 18 -0.41 -7.19 6.99
CA GLU A 18 -1.58 -7.12 7.86
C GLU A 18 -2.88 -7.32 7.05
N GLN A 19 -3.04 -6.58 5.96
CA GLN A 19 -4.21 -6.66 5.09
C GLN A 19 -4.37 -8.04 4.43
N LEU A 20 -3.28 -8.66 3.98
CA LEU A 20 -3.33 -10.03 3.47
C LEU A 20 -3.69 -11.03 4.57
N SER A 21 -3.17 -10.86 5.78
CA SER A 21 -3.52 -11.70 6.92
C SER A 21 -5.01 -11.60 7.29
N GLU A 22 -5.60 -10.40 7.22
CA GLU A 22 -7.05 -10.19 7.45
C GLU A 22 -7.91 -10.91 6.40
N LEU A 23 -7.40 -11.05 5.18
CA LEU A 23 -8.02 -11.86 4.12
C LEU A 23 -7.78 -13.37 4.30
N GLY A 24 -7.10 -13.79 5.37
CA GLY A 24 -6.74 -15.19 5.62
C GLY A 24 -5.56 -15.69 4.78
N ILE A 25 -4.75 -14.79 4.23
CA ILE A 25 -3.62 -15.11 3.36
C ILE A 25 -2.32 -15.02 4.15
N GLU A 26 -1.64 -16.16 4.25
CA GLU A 26 -0.34 -16.24 4.91
C GLU A 26 0.80 -16.07 3.91
N VAL A 27 1.30 -14.84 3.77
CA VAL A 27 2.32 -14.45 2.78
C VAL A 27 3.60 -15.30 2.88
N SER A 28 4.00 -15.70 4.08
CA SER A 28 5.18 -16.55 4.32
C SER A 28 5.06 -17.96 3.73
N LYS A 29 3.84 -18.41 3.41
CA LYS A 29 3.56 -19.69 2.77
C LYS A 29 3.40 -19.59 1.25
N LEU A 30 3.43 -18.38 0.69
CA LEU A 30 3.31 -18.16 -0.74
C LEU A 30 4.70 -18.13 -1.39
N GLU A 31 4.79 -18.76 -2.55
CA GLU A 31 5.95 -18.59 -3.41
C GLU A 31 6.02 -17.16 -3.97
N PRO A 32 7.22 -16.58 -4.18
CA PRO A 32 7.36 -15.21 -4.66
C PRO A 32 6.60 -14.91 -5.96
N HIS A 33 6.54 -15.87 -6.89
CA HIS A 33 5.81 -15.70 -8.15
C HIS A 33 4.30 -15.55 -7.92
N VAL A 34 3.73 -16.26 -6.94
CA VAL A 34 2.30 -16.14 -6.59
C VAL A 34 2.01 -14.74 -6.06
N ILE A 35 2.91 -14.18 -5.25
CA ILE A 35 2.75 -12.80 -4.76
C ILE A 35 2.80 -11.83 -5.94
N ALA A 36 3.77 -11.99 -6.85
CA ALA A 36 3.93 -11.11 -8.01
C ALA A 36 2.75 -11.17 -8.99
N GLU A 37 2.14 -12.33 -9.19
CA GLU A 37 0.98 -12.51 -10.07
C GLU A 37 -0.31 -11.91 -9.49
N ASN A 38 -0.45 -11.91 -8.16
CA ASN A 38 -1.67 -11.47 -7.48
C ASN A 38 -1.59 -10.04 -6.93
N MET A 39 -0.39 -9.48 -6.78
CA MET A 39 -0.17 -8.13 -6.29
C MET A 39 -0.03 -7.15 -7.45
N LYS A 40 -0.82 -6.08 -7.44
CA LYS A 40 -0.70 -4.96 -8.39
C LYS A 40 -0.57 -3.66 -7.62
N CYS A 41 0.29 -2.75 -8.09
CA CYS A 41 0.38 -1.39 -7.59
C CYS A 41 0.11 -0.41 -8.73
N ASP A 42 -0.93 0.41 -8.59
CA ASP A 42 -1.18 1.54 -9.47
C ASP A 42 -0.57 2.80 -8.84
N VAL A 43 0.30 3.47 -9.60
CA VAL A 43 0.97 4.72 -9.20
C VAL A 43 0.41 5.87 -10.01
N PHE A 44 -0.04 6.91 -9.33
CA PHE A 44 -0.68 8.07 -9.93
C PHE A 44 0.31 9.24 -10.09
N SER A 45 -0.10 10.25 -10.86
CA SER A 45 0.74 11.43 -11.15
C SER A 45 1.02 12.33 -9.94
N ASP A 46 0.23 12.18 -8.88
CA ASP A 46 0.39 12.89 -7.60
C ASP A 46 1.24 12.10 -6.59
N ASP A 47 1.99 11.10 -7.06
CA ASP A 47 2.77 10.15 -6.24
C ASP A 47 1.92 9.26 -5.29
N SER A 48 0.58 9.30 -5.39
CA SER A 48 -0.27 8.36 -4.68
C SER A 48 -0.18 6.96 -5.28
N MET A 49 -0.44 5.95 -4.45
CA MET A 49 -0.36 4.54 -4.82
C MET A 49 -1.57 3.78 -4.28
N ILE A 50 -2.08 2.84 -5.07
CA ILE A 50 -3.07 1.87 -4.61
C ILE A 50 -2.54 0.46 -4.89
N TYR A 51 -2.48 -0.33 -3.83
CA TYR A 51 -2.13 -1.73 -3.88
C TYR A 51 -3.40 -2.58 -3.92
N TYR A 52 -3.38 -3.56 -4.82
CA TYR A 52 -4.46 -4.49 -5.05
C TYR A 52 -3.95 -5.91 -4.86
N TRP A 53 -4.76 -6.73 -4.22
CA TRP A 53 -4.58 -8.17 -4.17
C TRP A 53 -5.70 -8.86 -4.94
N LYS A 54 -5.37 -9.64 -5.97
CA LYS A 54 -6.34 -10.34 -6.83
C LYS A 54 -7.41 -9.41 -7.43
N GLY A 55 -7.07 -8.13 -7.62
CA GLY A 55 -7.98 -7.11 -8.14
C GLY A 55 -8.74 -6.33 -7.06
N ASP A 56 -8.73 -6.78 -5.80
CA ASP A 56 -9.36 -6.06 -4.70
C ASP A 56 -8.37 -5.03 -4.10
N PRO A 57 -8.76 -3.76 -3.93
CA PRO A 57 -7.90 -2.78 -3.30
C PRO A 57 -7.74 -3.09 -1.81
N ILE A 58 -6.49 -3.16 -1.34
CA ILE A 58 -6.17 -3.51 0.05
C ILE A 58 -5.41 -2.41 0.79
N LEU A 59 -4.72 -1.52 0.09
CA LEU A 59 -3.99 -0.42 0.72
C LEU A 59 -3.88 0.76 -0.25
N ARG A 60 -4.24 1.96 0.21
CA ARG A 60 -3.98 3.22 -0.50
C ARG A 60 -2.98 4.05 0.28
N VAL A 61 -2.00 4.60 -0.42
CA VAL A 61 -0.93 5.43 0.13
C VAL A 61 -0.96 6.77 -0.58
N MET A 62 -1.13 7.87 0.16
CA MET A 62 -1.25 9.21 -0.41
C MET A 62 -0.22 10.14 0.23
N PRO A 63 0.54 10.90 -0.57
CA PRO A 63 1.36 11.97 -0.01
C PRO A 63 0.45 13.09 0.51
N GLU A 64 0.79 13.63 1.66
CA GLU A 64 0.18 14.82 2.22
C GLU A 64 1.28 15.88 2.35
N SER A 65 1.03 17.03 1.72
CA SER A 65 1.94 18.17 1.79
C SER A 65 1.57 19.04 2.97
N SER A 66 2.48 19.17 3.92
CA SER A 66 2.34 20.10 5.05
C SER A 66 2.79 21.50 4.66
N GLU A 67 2.25 22.54 5.35
CA GLU A 67 2.59 23.95 5.11
C GLU A 67 4.07 24.28 5.35
N ASP A 68 4.77 23.45 6.12
CA ASP A 68 6.21 23.55 6.40
C ASP A 68 7.11 22.98 5.28
N GLY A 69 6.52 22.44 4.21
CA GLY A 69 7.24 21.79 3.11
C GLY A 69 7.61 20.33 3.38
N THR A 70 7.18 19.76 4.51
CA THR A 70 7.35 18.32 4.81
C THR A 70 6.29 17.50 4.06
N THR A 71 6.71 16.42 3.41
CA THR A 71 5.78 15.42 2.84
C THR A 71 5.55 14.31 3.85
N SER A 72 4.34 14.23 4.42
CA SER A 72 3.86 13.07 5.16
C SER A 72 3.16 12.10 4.22
N TRP A 73 2.87 10.88 4.69
CA TRP A 73 2.19 9.86 3.89
C TRP A 73 1.03 9.31 4.69
N ARG A 74 -0.19 9.45 4.16
CA ARG A 74 -1.39 8.84 4.70
C ARG A 74 -1.60 7.47 4.09
N MET A 75 -2.02 6.52 4.92
CA MET A 75 -2.23 5.13 4.53
C MET A 75 -3.65 4.75 4.94
N PHE A 76 -4.39 4.17 4.00
CA PHE A 76 -5.78 3.75 4.19
C PHE A 76 -5.86 2.26 3.87
N THR A 77 -6.17 1.45 4.87
CA THR A 77 -6.38 0.00 4.71
C THR A 77 -7.76 -0.26 4.08
N LYS A 78 -8.05 -1.50 3.72
CA LYS A 78 -9.32 -1.90 3.13
C LYS A 78 -10.55 -1.37 3.89
N ASP A 79 -10.49 -1.32 5.21
CA ASP A 79 -11.59 -0.85 6.06
C ASP A 79 -11.78 0.68 6.00
N ASP A 80 -10.71 1.42 5.69
CA ASP A 80 -10.73 2.89 5.56
C ASP A 80 -11.04 3.35 4.13
N LEU A 81 -11.02 2.44 3.15
CA LEU A 81 -11.35 2.78 1.78
C LEU A 81 -12.86 3.01 1.66
N PRO A 82 -13.30 4.17 1.12
CA PRO A 82 -14.72 4.37 0.87
C PRO A 82 -15.23 3.26 -0.04
N ALA A 83 -16.39 2.69 0.29
CA ALA A 83 -17.08 1.73 -0.57
C ALA A 83 -17.23 2.37 -1.96
N GLN A 84 -16.56 1.81 -2.96
CA GLN A 84 -16.61 2.29 -4.34
C GLN A 84 -17.98 2.04 -4.96
#